data_AF-A0A380GJE6-F1
#
_entry.id   AF-A0A380GJE6-F1
#
_cell.length_a   1.000
_cell.length_b   1.000
_cell.length_c   1.000
_cell.angle_alpha   90.00
_cell.angle_beta   90.00
_cell.angle_gamma   90.00
#
_symmetry.space_group_name_H-M   'P 1'
#
loop_
_entity.id
_entity.type
_entity.pdbx_description
1 polymer ?
#
loop_
_entity_poly.entity_id
_entity_poly.type
_entity_poly.pdbx_seq_one_letter_code
_entity_poly.pdbx_strand_id
1 'polypeptide(L)' 'MIILVNIKKDRMKIYVLDNGRMQMDKNLMIANSNQATLHNPNKENELHEIPIYTVFIDHLL' A
#
# COMPACT_ATOMS: atom_id res chain seq x y z
N MET A 1 50.47 15.71 -2.69
CA MET A 1 49.48 15.14 -3.63
C MET A 1 48.36 14.53 -2.81
N ILE A 2 47.21 15.20 -2.70
CA ILE A 2 46.05 14.66 -1.96
C ILE A 2 45.14 14.04 -3.00
N ILE A 3 44.96 12.72 -2.96
CA ILE A 3 43.99 12.03 -3.82
C ILE A 3 42.65 12.08 -3.09
N LEU A 4 41.71 12.87 -3.61
CA LEU A 4 40.33 12.89 -3.13
C LEU A 4 39.64 11.61 -3.65
N VAL A 5 39.44 10.63 -2.79
CA VAL A 5 38.66 9.42 -3.14
C VAL A 5 37.18 9.74 -2.98
N ASN A 6 36.46 9.86 -4.09
CA ASN A 6 35.00 9.98 -4.09
C ASN A 6 34.38 8.58 -3.87
N ILE A 7 34.27 8.16 -2.61
CA ILE A 7 33.54 6.93 -2.28
C ILE A 7 32.05 7.20 -2.47
N LYS A 8 31.50 6.89 -3.65
CA LYS A 8 30.04 6.71 -3.78
C LYS A 8 29.66 5.54 -2.89
N LYS A 9 29.25 5.83 -1.65
CA LYS A 9 28.48 4.86 -0.85
C LYS A 9 27.17 4.68 -1.58
N ASP A 10 27.11 3.64 -2.38
CA ASP A 10 25.91 3.39 -3.12
C ASP A 10 24.80 3.00 -2.14
N ARG A 11 23.77 3.83 -2.11
CA ARG A 11 22.70 3.75 -1.10
C ARG A 11 21.52 3.06 -1.76
N MET A 12 20.91 2.13 -1.02
CA MET A 12 19.67 1.49 -1.42
C MET A 12 18.63 2.53 -1.80
N LYS A 13 17.96 2.33 -2.93
CA LYS A 13 16.82 3.14 -3.35
C LYS A 13 15.57 2.29 -3.32
N ILE A 14 14.49 2.87 -2.82
CA ILE A 14 13.19 2.22 -2.73
C ILE A 14 12.23 2.98 -3.63
N TYR A 15 11.63 2.28 -4.57
CA TYR A 15 10.65 2.80 -5.52
C TYR A 15 9.29 2.19 -5.18
N VAL A 16 8.29 3.05 -4.97
CA VAL A 16 6.90 2.64 -4.85
C VAL A 16 6.25 2.83 -6.21
N LEU A 17 5.75 1.74 -6.78
CA LEU A 17 5.16 1.71 -8.10
C LEU A 17 3.65 1.64 -7.98
N ASP A 18 2.96 2.64 -8.54
CA ASP A 18 1.49 2.63 -8.63
C ASP A 18 1.05 1.61 -9.69
N ASN A 19 0.25 0.62 -9.28
CA ASN A 19 -0.30 -0.41 -10.15
C ASN A 19 -1.82 -0.29 -10.32
N GLY A 20 -2.38 0.86 -9.98
CA GLY A 20 -3.79 1.17 -10.14
C GLY A 20 -4.61 0.93 -8.88
N ARG A 21 -5.90 0.69 -9.09
CA ARG A 21 -6.93 0.69 -8.05
C ARG A 21 -7.80 -0.56 -8.15
N MET A 22 -8.21 -1.08 -7.01
CA MET A 22 -9.17 -2.17 -6.90
C MET A 22 -10.36 -1.71 -6.06
N GLN A 23 -11.57 -2.11 -6.43
CA GLN A 23 -12.76 -1.90 -5.62
C GLN A 23 -13.13 -3.19 -4.89
N MET A 24 -13.34 -3.11 -3.58
CA MET A 24 -13.65 -4.27 -2.75
C MET A 24 -14.66 -3.93 -1.66
N ASP A 25 -15.44 -4.92 -1.27
CA ASP A 25 -16.35 -4.85 -0.12
C ASP A 25 -15.58 -4.51 1.18
N LYS A 26 -16.04 -3.50 1.92
CA LYS A 26 -15.40 -3.03 3.17
C LYS A 26 -15.26 -4.11 4.23
N ASN A 27 -16.21 -5.04 4.32
CA ASN A 27 -16.18 -6.11 5.30
C ASN A 27 -15.08 -7.15 5.00
N LEU A 28 -14.57 -7.21 3.77
CA LEU A 28 -13.36 -7.97 3.44
C LEU A 28 -12.08 -7.26 3.93
N MET A 29 -12.10 -5.93 4.03
CA MET A 29 -10.99 -5.16 4.59
C MET A 29 -11.00 -5.16 6.12
N ILE A 30 -12.18 -4.96 6.72
CA ILE A 30 -12.40 -4.89 8.16
C ILE A 30 -13.64 -5.71 8.49
N ALA A 31 -13.44 -6.90 9.05
CA ALA A 31 -14.56 -7.77 9.41
C ALA A 31 -15.54 -7.05 10.35
N ASN A 32 -16.83 -7.23 10.10
CA ASN A 32 -17.92 -6.66 10.90
C ASN A 32 -17.93 -5.12 10.98
N SER A 33 -17.37 -4.42 9.99
CA SER A 33 -17.30 -2.95 9.98
C SER A 33 -18.68 -2.29 9.99
N ASN A 34 -19.71 -2.97 9.47
CA ASN A 34 -21.06 -2.42 9.37
C ASN A 34 -22.14 -3.51 9.50
N GLN A 35 -22.25 -4.12 10.68
CA GLN A 35 -23.25 -5.17 10.94
C GLN A 35 -24.67 -4.61 11.04
N ALA A 36 -25.63 -5.44 10.61
CA ALA A 36 -27.04 -5.21 10.85
C ALA A 36 -27.38 -5.27 12.35
N THR A 37 -28.36 -4.47 12.77
CA THR A 37 -28.86 -4.44 14.15
C THR A 37 -30.38 -4.55 14.16
N LEU A 38 -30.99 -4.79 15.33
CA LEU A 38 -32.46 -4.83 15.45
C LEU A 38 -33.12 -3.52 14.95
N HIS A 39 -32.49 -2.37 15.21
CA HIS A 39 -32.99 -1.06 14.79
C HIS A 39 -32.63 -0.71 13.34
N ASN A 40 -31.74 -1.46 12.69
CA ASN A 40 -31.37 -1.29 11.30
C ASN A 40 -30.96 -2.63 10.68
N PRO A 41 -31.95 -3.46 10.28
CA PRO A 41 -31.72 -4.85 9.87
C PRO A 41 -31.13 -4.99 8.46
N ASN A 42 -31.32 -3.98 7.60
CA ASN A 42 -30.87 -4.00 6.20
C ASN A 42 -29.72 -3.01 6.00
N LYS A 43 -28.67 -3.15 6.82
CA LYS A 43 -27.49 -2.28 6.74
C LYS A 43 -26.74 -2.58 5.44
N GLU A 44 -26.72 -1.62 4.52
CA GLU A 44 -25.96 -1.74 3.28
C GLU A 44 -24.47 -1.72 3.54
N ASN A 45 -23.74 -2.45 2.69
CA ASN A 45 -22.30 -2.47 2.75
C ASN A 45 -21.69 -1.43 1.78
N GLU A 46 -20.43 -1.08 2.03
CA GLU A 46 -19.71 -0.08 1.24
C GLU A 46 -18.68 -0.76 0.33
N LEU A 47 -18.58 -0.29 -0.91
CA LEU A 47 -17.51 -0.64 -1.83
C LEU A 47 -16.40 0.41 -1.71
N HIS A 48 -15.20 -0.01 -1.30
CA HIS A 48 -14.04 0.87 -1.11
C HIS A 48 -13.01 0.66 -2.21
N GLU A 49 -12.43 1.77 -2.67
CA GLU A 49 -11.33 1.76 -3.63
C GLU A 49 -9.98 1.77 -2.90
N ILE A 50 -9.14 0.78 -3.16
CA ILE A 50 -7.81 0.61 -2.55
C ILE A 50 -6.70 0.70 -3.61
N PRO A 51 -5.57 1.35 -3.29
CA PRO A 51 -4.41 1.35 -4.17
C PRO A 51 -3.72 -0.02 -4.16
N ILE A 52 -3.37 -0.50 -5.34
CA ILE A 52 -2.48 -1.64 -5.51
C ILE A 52 -1.12 -1.08 -5.89
N TYR A 53 -0.09 -1.43 -5.13
CA TYR A 53 1.27 -0.97 -5.39
C TYR A 53 2.27 -2.11 -5.22
N THR A 54 3.39 -1.96 -5.91
CA THR A 54 4.55 -2.84 -5.78
C THR A 54 5.74 -2.02 -5.32
N VAL A 55 6.70 -2.68 -4.70
CA VAL A 55 7.92 -2.05 -4.21
C VAL A 55 9.09 -2.64 -4.95
N PHE A 56 9.84 -1.78 -5.66
CA PHE A 56 11.10 -2.14 -6.26
C PHE A 56 12.24 -1.60 -5.40
N ILE A 57 13.10 -2.51 -4.92
CA ILE A 57 14.24 -2.17 -4.08
C ILE A 57 15.50 -2.35 -4.94
N ASP A 58 16.10 -1.22 -5.31
CA ASP A 58 17.41 -1.17 -5.95
C ASP A 58 18.47 -1.21 -4.83
N HIS A 59 18.91 -2.42 -4.52
CA HIS A 59 19.98 -2.69 -3.56
C HIS A 59 21.27 -2.98 -4.33
N LEU A 60 22.36 -2.29 -3.97
CA LEU A 60 23.68 -2.64 -4.52
C LEU A 60 24.22 -3.86 -3.82
N LEU A 61 24.67 -4.84 -4.61
CA LEU A 61 25.49 -5.94 -4.11
C LEU A 61 26.73 -5.42 -3.40
#